data_AF-A0A918ZG04-F1
#
_entry.id   AF-A0A918ZG04-F1
#
_cell.length_a   1.000
_cell.length_b   1.000
_cell.length_c   1.000
_cell.angle_alpha   90.00
_cell.angle_beta   90.00
_cell.angle_gamma   90.00
#
_symmetry.space_group_name_H-M   'P 1'
#
loop_
_entity.id
_entity.type
_entity.pdbx_description
1 polymer ?
#
loop_
_entity_poly.entity_id
_entity_poly.type
_entity_poly.pdbx_seq_one_letter_code
_entity_poly.pdbx_strand_id
1 'polypeptide(L)'
;MIRTSAGKYVLYATGGGLVERSSTNRIAFTSGRDAFTTKPSWWSSYATEAWASDISYHGGKYLMYYAVSTFGSNKSAIGLAGSTTGEPDSWSD
;
A
#
# COMPACT_ATOMS: atom_id res chain seq x y z
N MET A 1 3.25 -3.92 8.27
CA MET A 1 2.38 -3.21 9.25
C MET A 1 3.22 -2.14 9.93
N ILE A 2 2.69 -0.94 10.08
CA ILE A 2 3.35 0.20 10.72
C ILE A 2 2.37 0.94 11.64
N ARG A 3 2.88 1.77 12.55
CA ARG A 3 2.07 2.68 13.38
C ARG A 3 2.09 4.08 12.77
N THR A 4 0.94 4.65 12.49
CA THR A 4 0.81 6.02 11.97
C THR A 4 1.03 7.05 13.06
N SER A 5 1.30 8.30 12.69
CA SER A 5 1.44 9.42 13.62
C SER A 5 0.18 9.67 14.44
N ALA A 6 -0.99 9.30 13.92
CA ALA A 6 -2.27 9.30 14.63
C ALA A 6 -2.41 8.16 15.67
N GLY A 7 -1.39 7.30 15.80
CA GLY A 7 -1.35 6.21 16.79
C GLY A 7 -2.05 4.91 16.36
N LYS A 8 -2.63 4.86 15.15
CA LYS A 8 -3.29 3.69 14.56
C LYS A 8 -2.26 2.73 13.95
N TYR A 9 -2.49 1.42 14.03
CA TYR A 9 -1.73 0.43 13.28
C TYR A 9 -2.37 0.21 11.92
N VAL A 10 -1.57 0.27 10.86
CA VAL A 10 -2.01 0.05 9.49
C VAL A 10 -1.12 -0.97 8.80
N LEU A 11 -1.71 -1.80 7.96
CA LEU A 11 -1.01 -2.62 6.97
C LEU A 11 -1.82 -2.60 5.69
N TYR A 12 -1.14 -2.85 4.57
CA TYR A 12 -1.78 -2.96 3.28
C TYR A 12 -1.49 -4.36 2.73
N ALA A 13 -2.42 -4.87 1.92
CA ALA A 13 -2.38 -6.24 1.44
C ALA A 13 -2.70 -6.33 -0.04
N THR A 14 -2.32 -7.46 -0.64
CA THR A 14 -2.67 -7.83 -2.02
C THR A 14 -4.16 -7.64 -2.31
N GLY A 15 -4.47 -6.99 -3.41
CA GLY A 15 -5.83 -6.67 -3.86
C GLY A 15 -5.88 -5.30 -4.51
N GLY A 16 -6.87 -5.06 -5.38
CA GLY A 16 -6.91 -4.01 -6.39
C GLY A 16 -6.77 -2.53 -5.98
N GLY A 17 -5.61 -2.14 -5.49
CA GLY A 17 -5.28 -0.79 -4.99
C GLY A 17 -4.50 -0.81 -3.67
N LEU A 18 -4.19 -2.00 -3.16
CA LEU A 18 -3.62 -2.34 -1.86
C LEU A 18 -4.59 -1.99 -0.73
N VAL A 19 -5.35 -2.98 -0.26
CA VAL A 19 -6.40 -2.75 0.75
C VAL A 19 -5.81 -2.51 2.13
N GLU A 20 -6.21 -1.44 2.80
CA GLU A 20 -5.85 -1.16 4.18
C GLU A 20 -6.53 -2.16 5.13
N ARG A 21 -5.76 -2.67 6.10
CA ARG A 21 -6.28 -3.20 7.36
C ARG A 21 -5.77 -2.34 8.51
N SER A 22 -6.67 -1.90 9.38
CA SER A 22 -6.31 -0.98 10.46
C SER A 22 -6.77 -1.47 11.82
N SER A 23 -6.05 -1.05 12.88
CA SER A 23 -6.33 -1.44 14.26
C SER A 23 -5.85 -0.38 15.24
N THR A 24 -6.55 -0.19 16.36
CA THR A 24 -6.08 0.65 17.48
C THR A 24 -5.26 -0.14 18.50
N ASN A 25 -5.41 -1.47 18.55
CA ASN A 25 -4.79 -2.34 19.55
C ASN A 25 -3.83 -3.38 18.97
N ARG A 26 -3.59 -3.37 17.65
CA ARG A 26 -2.69 -4.29 16.91
C ARG A 26 -3.15 -5.76 16.93
N ILE A 27 -4.38 -6.03 17.35
CA ILE A 27 -4.94 -7.39 17.48
C ILE A 27 -6.20 -7.51 16.63
N ALA A 28 -7.19 -6.65 16.87
CA ALA A 28 -8.43 -6.63 16.13
C ALA A 28 -8.31 -5.67 14.95
N PHE A 29 -8.32 -6.21 13.72
CA PHE A 29 -8.21 -5.42 12.50
C PHE A 29 -9.55 -5.30 11.78
N THR A 30 -9.82 -4.11 11.27
CA THR A 30 -10.94 -3.84 10.36
C THR A 30 -10.41 -3.54 8.96
N SER A 31 -11.21 -3.88 7.93
CA SER A 31 -10.90 -3.48 6.56
C SER A 31 -11.19 -1.99 6.36
N GLY A 32 -10.28 -1.32 5.65
CA GLY A 32 -10.41 0.06 5.23
C GLY A 32 -10.54 0.20 3.72
N ARG A 33 -10.09 1.34 3.19
CA ARG A 33 -10.03 1.62 1.75
C ARG A 33 -8.67 1.20 1.17
N ASP A 34 -8.58 1.20 -0.16
CA ASP A 34 -7.30 1.00 -0.84
C ASP A 34 -6.34 2.18 -0.61
N ALA A 35 -5.04 1.90 -0.59
CA ALA A 35 -3.99 2.92 -0.58
C ALA A 35 -4.12 3.85 -1.79
N PHE A 36 -4.34 3.24 -2.97
CA PHE A 36 -4.51 3.91 -4.25
C PHE A 36 -5.98 3.91 -4.66
N THR A 37 -6.69 4.99 -4.37
CA THR A 37 -8.04 5.23 -4.91
C THR A 37 -8.00 5.53 -6.41
N THR A 38 -6.91 6.13 -6.90
CA THR A 38 -6.56 6.21 -8.32
C THR A 38 -5.23 5.51 -8.55
N LYS A 39 -5.22 4.49 -9.41
CA LYS A 39 -4.01 3.70 -9.70
C LYS A 39 -3.06 4.50 -10.61
N PRO A 40 -1.75 4.51 -10.35
CA PRO A 40 -0.76 5.07 -11.26
C PRO A 40 -0.93 4.53 -12.68
N SER A 41 -0.91 5.40 -13.69
CA SER A 41 -1.23 5.02 -15.08
C SER A 41 -0.30 3.94 -15.62
N TRP A 42 0.96 3.92 -15.18
CA TRP A 42 1.95 2.95 -15.61
C TRP A 42 1.61 1.50 -15.22
N TRP A 43 0.78 1.27 -14.18
CA TRP A 43 0.38 -0.08 -13.76
C TRP A 43 -0.19 -0.89 -14.92
N SER A 44 -0.98 -0.23 -15.78
CA SER A 44 -1.65 -0.83 -16.94
C SER A 44 -0.71 -1.52 -17.93
N SER A 45 0.60 -1.21 -17.92
CA SER A 45 1.60 -1.90 -18.72
C SER A 45 1.95 -3.31 -18.21
N TYR A 46 1.55 -3.62 -16.98
CA TYR A 46 1.88 -4.85 -16.25
C TYR A 46 0.63 -5.59 -15.75
N ALA A 47 -0.26 -4.92 -15.00
CA ALA A 47 -1.47 -5.51 -14.42
C ALA A 47 -2.51 -4.45 -14.00
N THR A 48 -3.66 -4.89 -13.49
CA THR A 48 -4.74 -4.02 -12.99
C THR A 48 -4.77 -3.88 -11.47
N GLU A 49 -3.88 -4.57 -10.76
CA GLU A 49 -3.79 -4.58 -9.30
C GLU A 49 -2.34 -4.71 -8.81
N ALA A 50 -2.15 -4.45 -7.52
CA ALA A 50 -0.86 -4.52 -6.86
C ALA A 50 -0.87 -5.51 -5.69
N TRP A 51 0.29 -6.07 -5.41
CA TRP A 51 0.50 -7.20 -4.52
C TRP A 51 1.62 -6.95 -3.53
N ALA A 52 1.58 -7.70 -2.43
CA ALA A 52 2.70 -7.91 -1.52
C ALA A 52 3.41 -6.62 -1.07
N SER A 53 2.63 -5.64 -0.60
CA SER A 53 3.19 -4.37 -0.16
C SER A 53 4.09 -4.52 1.07
N ASP A 54 5.21 -3.82 1.08
CA ASP A 54 6.08 -3.64 2.23
C ASP A 54 6.14 -2.16 2.62
N ILE A 55 6.13 -1.86 3.91
CA ILE A 55 6.00 -0.47 4.40
C ILE A 55 6.98 -0.20 5.53
N SER A 56 7.68 0.92 5.41
CA SER A 56 8.62 1.43 6.39
C SER A 56 8.47 2.94 6.59
N TYR A 57 9.04 3.47 7.67
CA TYR A 57 9.04 4.90 7.98
C TYR A 57 10.46 5.40 8.11
N HIS A 58 10.85 6.34 7.24
CA HIS A 58 12.19 6.88 7.16
C HIS A 58 12.15 8.39 6.90
N GLY A 59 12.93 9.16 7.65
CA GLY A 59 13.11 10.59 7.38
C GLY A 59 11.81 11.41 7.39
N GLY A 60 10.83 11.05 8.23
CA GLY A 60 9.56 11.76 8.30
C GLY A 60 8.50 11.29 7.29
N LYS A 61 8.77 10.24 6.51
CA LYS A 61 7.92 9.76 5.43
C LYS A 61 7.65 8.26 5.54
N TYR A 62 6.40 7.88 5.28
CA TYR A 62 6.02 6.48 5.05
C TYR A 62 6.36 6.12 3.61
N LEU A 63 7.05 5.01 3.42
CA LEU A 63 7.45 4.48 2.12
C LEU A 63 6.80 3.11 1.94
N MET A 64 6.13 2.91 0.82
CA MET A 64 5.47 1.65 0.47
C MET A 64 6.04 1.13 -0.84
N TYR A 65 6.72 -0.01 -0.79
CA TYR A 65 7.05 -0.79 -1.97
C TYR A 65 5.91 -1.77 -2.26
N TYR A 66 5.64 -2.03 -3.54
CA TYR A 66 4.59 -2.97 -3.96
C TYR A 66 4.91 -3.55 -5.34
N ALA A 67 4.35 -4.72 -5.65
CA ALA A 67 4.52 -5.37 -6.95
C ALA A 67 3.28 -5.20 -7.83
N VAL A 68 3.46 -4.98 -9.13
CA VAL A 68 2.38 -4.99 -10.14
C VAL A 68 2.71 -6.10 -11.13
N SER A 69 1.88 -7.15 -11.15
CA SER A 69 2.14 -8.38 -11.91
C SER A 69 0.86 -9.16 -12.20
N THR A 70 0.97 -10.15 -13.09
CA THR A 70 -0.04 -11.19 -13.32
C THR A 70 0.48 -12.56 -12.93
N PHE A 71 -0.42 -13.48 -12.57
CA PHE A 71 -0.03 -14.77 -11.99
C PHE A 71 0.71 -15.61 -13.03
N GLY A 72 1.87 -16.14 -12.65
CA GLY A 72 2.72 -16.94 -13.54
C GLY A 72 3.57 -16.14 -14.55
N SER A 73 3.47 -14.81 -14.56
CA SER A 73 4.29 -13.93 -15.41
C SER A 73 5.47 -13.35 -14.62
N ASN A 74 6.62 -13.18 -15.29
CA ASN A 74 7.75 -12.40 -14.80
C ASN A 74 7.83 -11.00 -15.42
N LYS A 75 6.90 -10.65 -16.33
CA LYS A 75 6.72 -9.27 -16.78
C LYS A 75 6.02 -8.51 -15.66
N SER A 76 6.83 -7.99 -14.75
CA SER A 76 6.40 -7.37 -13.49
C SER A 76 7.16 -6.08 -13.23
N ALA A 77 6.64 -5.26 -12.34
CA ALA A 77 7.34 -4.07 -11.84
C ALA A 77 7.20 -3.95 -10.32
N ILE A 78 8.17 -3.31 -9.69
CA ILE A 78 8.09 -2.86 -8.30
C ILE A 78 7.90 -1.34 -8.32
N GLY A 79 6.83 -0.86 -7.68
CA GLY A 79 6.58 0.56 -7.46
C GLY A 79 7.04 1.00 -6.07
N LEU A 80 7.22 2.32 -5.90
CA LEU A 80 7.48 2.96 -4.62
C LEU A 80 6.52 4.14 -4.47
N ALA A 81 5.72 4.14 -3.40
CA ALA A 81 4.90 5.27 -3.03
C ALA A 81 5.31 5.89 -1.70
N GLY A 82 5.11 7.19 -1.62
CA GLY A 82 5.35 8.02 -0.47
C GLY A 82 4.09 8.56 0.17
N SER A 83 4.07 8.63 1.50
CA SER A 83 2.99 9.26 2.26
C SER A 83 3.51 9.99 3.50
N THR A 84 2.83 11.07 3.90
CA THR A 84 3.11 11.78 5.16
C THR A 84 2.29 11.25 6.34
N THR A 85 1.23 10.47 6.11
CA THR A 85 0.32 9.99 7.16
C THR A 85 0.25 8.45 7.27
N GLY A 86 0.58 7.74 6.19
CA GLY A 86 0.43 6.29 6.06
C GLY A 86 -1.02 5.82 5.83
N GLU A 87 -1.96 6.75 5.65
CA GLU A 87 -3.40 6.50 5.50
C GLU A 87 -3.82 6.45 4.02
N PRO A 88 -4.99 5.86 3.67
CA PRO A 88 -5.55 5.96 2.33
C PRO A 88 -5.62 7.42 1.83
N ASP A 89 -5.55 7.62 0.51
CA ASP A 89 -5.56 8.93 -0.17
C ASP A 89 -4.34 9.84 0.06
N SER A 90 -3.41 9.46 0.92
CA SER A 90 -2.17 10.19 1.16
C SER A 90 -0.95 9.63 0.41
N TRP A 91 -1.12 8.48 -0.25
CA TRP A 91 -0.08 7.81 -1.00
C TRP A 91 0.09 8.46 -2.38
N SER A 92 1.33 8.77 -2.71
CA SER A 92 1.74 9.35 -4.00
C SER A 92 2.87 8.52 -4.56
N ASP A 93 2.77 8.16 -5.84
CA ASP A 93 3.87 7.59 -6.62
C ASP A 93 4.90 8.70 -6.95
#